data_AF-A0A0F3GVX0-F1
#
_entry.id   AF-A0A0F3GVX0-F1
#
_cell.length_a   1.000
_cell.length_b   1.000
_cell.length_c   1.000
_cell.angle_alpha   90.00
_cell.angle_beta   90.00
_cell.angle_gamma   90.00
#
_symmetry.space_group_name_H-M   'P 1'
#
loop_
_entity.id
_entity.type
_entity.pdbx_description
1 polymer ?
#
loop_
_entity_poly.entity_id
_entity_poly.type
_entity_poly.pdbx_seq_one_letter_code
_entity_poly.pdbx_strand_id
1 'polypeptide(L)'
;MATSTPNNYTDKSVVEGTTYMYVVSTVKSDGTRSFLSEYVSSDDRDGDGLTDDEEKSLGTDPNKSDTDGDGLSDSEEMAYGTDSLKADTDGDGYSDYDEIRQNSDPLDPTSTPN
;
A
#
# COMPACT_ATOMS: atom_id res chain seq x y z
N MET A 1 16.39 2.02 -45.02
CA MET A 1 16.42 1.83 -43.56
C MET A 1 16.54 3.21 -42.93
N ALA A 2 15.47 3.74 -42.34
CA ALA A 2 15.49 5.06 -41.71
C ALA A 2 15.35 4.85 -40.19
N THR A 3 16.40 5.21 -39.44
CA THR A 3 16.48 5.05 -37.99
C THR A 3 15.81 6.22 -37.28
N SER A 4 15.07 5.86 -36.23
CA SER A 4 14.10 6.64 -35.46
C SER A 4 14.52 8.06 -35.06
N THR A 5 13.59 9.00 -35.22
CA THR A 5 13.61 10.31 -34.55
C THR A 5 13.45 10.11 -33.03
N PRO A 6 14.32 10.69 -32.18
CA PRO A 6 14.15 10.64 -30.74
C PRO A 6 13.05 11.61 -30.31
N ASN A 7 11.88 11.09 -29.94
CA ASN A 7 10.81 11.87 -29.33
C ASN A 7 10.96 11.78 -27.80
N ASN A 8 11.63 12.75 -27.18
CA ASN A 8 11.66 12.92 -25.72
C ASN A 8 10.76 14.11 -25.36
N TYR A 9 9.65 13.84 -24.65
CA TYR A 9 8.70 14.84 -24.19
C TYR A 9 8.93 15.16 -22.70
N THR A 10 8.72 16.42 -22.30
CA THR A 10 8.92 16.91 -20.92
C THR A 10 7.76 17.81 -20.58
N ASP A 11 7.02 17.57 -19.50
CA ASP A 11 6.05 18.54 -18.98
C ASP A 11 6.12 18.66 -17.46
N LYS A 12 6.90 19.65 -16.98
CA LYS A 12 7.05 19.97 -15.56
C LYS A 12 5.94 20.91 -15.10
N SER A 13 5.04 20.44 -14.26
CA SER A 13 4.45 21.32 -13.26
C SER A 13 4.39 20.52 -11.96
N VAL A 14 4.76 21.14 -10.86
CA VAL A 14 4.67 20.59 -9.50
C VAL A 14 3.88 21.64 -8.75
N VAL A 15 2.75 21.25 -8.20
CA VAL A 15 1.94 22.08 -7.31
C VAL A 15 1.67 21.22 -6.09
N GLU A 16 1.98 21.76 -4.91
CA GLU A 16 1.68 21.12 -3.63
C GLU A 16 0.23 20.61 -3.62
N GLY A 17 0.05 19.32 -3.33
CA GLY A 17 -1.26 18.71 -3.16
C GLY A 17 -1.97 18.27 -4.44
N THR A 18 -1.28 18.08 -5.57
CA THR A 18 -1.87 17.38 -6.72
C THR A 18 -0.81 16.55 -7.45
N THR A 19 -1.02 15.24 -7.51
CA THR A 19 -0.12 14.20 -8.03
C THR A 19 0.42 14.48 -9.44
N TYR A 20 1.73 14.28 -9.64
CA TYR A 20 2.39 14.27 -10.95
C TYR A 20 3.22 12.98 -11.13
N MET A 21 3.01 12.24 -12.21
CA MET A 21 3.77 11.01 -12.55
C MET A 21 4.66 11.23 -13.78
N TYR A 22 5.97 10.95 -13.64
CA TYR A 22 6.99 11.14 -14.69
C TYR A 22 7.69 9.83 -15.04
N VAL A 23 7.56 9.35 -16.28
CA VAL A 23 8.40 8.26 -16.81
C VAL A 23 8.86 8.60 -18.23
N VAL A 24 10.07 9.15 -18.37
CA VAL A 24 10.75 9.24 -19.69
C VAL A 24 11.45 7.87 -19.91
N SER A 25 12.16 7.58 -20.99
CA SER A 25 13.23 6.57 -20.97
C SER A 25 14.11 6.84 -22.17
N THR A 26 15.43 6.79 -22.00
CA THR A 26 16.34 7.03 -23.14
C THR A 26 17.03 5.74 -23.53
N VAL A 27 16.89 5.37 -24.80
CA VAL A 27 17.69 4.31 -25.43
C VAL A 27 18.91 4.97 -26.07
N LYS A 28 20.10 4.68 -25.57
CA LYS A 28 21.35 5.14 -26.19
C LYS A 28 21.62 4.32 -27.44
N SER A 29 22.35 4.89 -28.40
CA SER A 29 22.75 4.19 -29.63
C SER A 29 23.66 2.97 -29.38
N ASP A 30 24.22 2.83 -28.17
CA ASP A 30 25.00 1.67 -27.73
C ASP A 30 24.14 0.49 -27.21
N GLY A 31 22.80 0.66 -27.19
CA GLY A 31 21.86 -0.38 -26.76
C GLY A 31 21.53 -0.37 -25.26
N THR A 32 22.15 0.50 -24.46
CA THR A 32 21.83 0.61 -23.04
C THR A 32 20.53 1.39 -22.84
N ARG A 33 19.60 0.79 -22.08
CA ARG A 33 18.39 1.44 -21.60
C ARG A 33 18.68 2.08 -20.23
N SER A 34 18.49 3.38 -20.10
CA SER A 34 18.32 4.01 -18.79
C SER A 34 16.84 4.00 -18.47
N PHE A 35 16.45 3.14 -17.52
CA PHE A 35 15.10 3.14 -16.96
C PHE A 35 14.88 4.47 -16.26
N LEU A 36 13.75 5.08 -16.59
CA LEU A 36 13.14 6.13 -15.82
C LEU A 36 11.95 5.39 -15.18
N SER A 37 11.83 5.57 -13.88
CA SER A 37 11.15 4.66 -12.95
C SER A 37 9.69 4.46 -13.29
N GLU A 38 9.21 3.25 -13.02
CA GLU A 38 7.82 2.81 -12.91
C GLU A 38 6.84 3.91 -12.48
N TYR A 39 5.63 3.85 -13.00
CA TYR A 39 4.51 4.66 -12.55
C TYR A 39 4.14 4.24 -11.11
N VAL A 40 4.89 4.73 -10.12
CA VAL A 40 4.55 4.74 -8.69
C VAL A 40 3.36 5.67 -8.46
N SER A 41 2.22 5.31 -9.05
CA SER A 41 0.95 5.90 -8.63
C SER A 41 0.75 5.45 -7.20
N SER A 42 0.57 6.47 -6.36
CA SER A 42 0.27 6.44 -4.93
C SER A 42 1.41 5.97 -4.03
N ASP A 43 1.85 6.90 -3.18
CA ASP A 43 2.79 6.75 -2.07
C ASP A 43 2.25 5.60 -1.19
N ASP A 44 3.03 4.55 -0.99
CA ASP A 44 2.78 3.40 -0.10
C ASP A 44 4.03 3.35 0.77
N ARG A 45 4.01 4.13 1.85
CA ARG A 45 5.24 4.50 2.57
C ARG A 45 5.80 3.39 3.43
N ASP A 46 4.95 2.56 3.98
CA ASP A 46 5.34 1.42 4.82
C ASP A 46 5.39 0.10 4.05
N GLY A 47 4.85 0.05 2.83
CA GLY A 47 4.95 -1.11 1.95
C GLY A 47 4.04 -2.25 2.36
N ASP A 48 2.93 -1.97 3.04
CA ASP A 48 1.98 -2.97 3.52
C ASP A 48 1.01 -3.44 2.43
N GLY A 49 0.93 -2.70 1.31
CA GLY A 49 0.08 -3.00 0.17
C GLY A 49 -1.18 -2.14 0.07
N LEU A 50 -1.40 -1.23 1.01
CA LEU A 50 -2.30 -0.08 0.88
C LEU A 50 -1.52 1.15 0.47
N THR A 51 -2.22 2.05 -0.19
CA THR A 51 -1.64 3.34 -0.53
C THR A 51 -1.97 4.37 0.54
N ASP A 52 -1.13 5.38 0.73
CA ASP A 52 -1.34 6.45 1.71
C ASP A 52 -2.73 7.11 1.62
N ASP A 53 -3.30 7.20 0.42
CA ASP A 53 -4.64 7.76 0.19
C ASP A 53 -5.75 6.77 0.61
N GLU A 54 -5.54 5.46 0.42
CA GLU A 54 -6.42 4.40 0.95
C GLU A 54 -6.35 4.37 2.47
N GLU A 55 -5.15 4.36 3.04
CA GLU A 55 -4.91 4.38 4.48
C GLU A 55 -5.55 5.61 5.14
N LYS A 56 -5.35 6.78 4.55
CA LYS A 56 -6.01 8.02 5.01
C LYS A 56 -7.54 7.95 4.90
N SER A 57 -8.07 7.20 3.95
CA SER A 57 -9.53 6.99 3.81
C SER A 57 -10.08 6.00 4.83
N LEU A 58 -9.26 5.03 5.24
CA LEU A 58 -9.56 4.06 6.31
C LEU A 58 -9.33 4.64 7.71
N GLY A 59 -8.49 5.68 7.80
CA GLY A 59 -8.07 6.29 9.05
C GLY A 59 -6.83 5.65 9.67
N THR A 60 -6.13 4.79 8.93
CA THR A 60 -4.89 4.15 9.34
C THR A 60 -3.68 5.08 9.18
N ASP A 61 -2.52 4.70 9.72
CA ASP A 61 -1.30 5.52 9.69
C ASP A 61 -0.41 5.14 8.49
N PRO A 62 -0.26 6.03 7.49
CA PRO A 62 0.50 5.78 6.26
C PRO A 62 2.02 5.81 6.45
N ASN A 63 2.50 5.39 7.62
CA ASN A 63 3.90 5.15 7.91
C ASN A 63 4.06 3.88 8.77
N LYS A 64 2.97 3.13 8.97
CA LYS A 64 2.90 1.93 9.76
C LYS A 64 2.04 0.92 9.03
N SER A 65 2.71 -0.15 8.63
CA SER A 65 2.03 -1.28 8.03
C SER A 65 0.97 -1.92 8.94
N ASP A 66 1.06 -1.71 10.26
CA ASP A 66 0.17 -2.27 11.28
C ASP A 66 -0.17 -1.09 12.22
N THR A 67 -1.36 -0.51 12.04
CA THR A 67 -1.73 0.75 12.69
C THR A 67 -2.02 0.57 14.17
N ASP A 68 -2.71 -0.51 14.54
CA ASP A 68 -3.14 -0.77 15.91
C ASP A 68 -2.15 -1.63 16.73
N GLY A 69 -1.21 -2.28 16.06
CA GLY A 69 -0.09 -3.00 16.64
C GLY A 69 -0.41 -4.42 17.09
N ASP A 70 -1.42 -5.07 16.52
CA ASP A 70 -1.83 -6.44 16.88
C ASP A 70 -0.98 -7.53 16.20
N GLY A 71 -0.29 -7.17 15.11
CA GLY A 71 0.57 -8.05 14.32
C GLY A 71 0.05 -8.42 12.93
N LEU A 72 -1.13 -7.95 12.53
CA LEU A 72 -1.62 -7.97 11.15
C LEU A 72 -1.33 -6.62 10.49
N SER A 73 -1.05 -6.63 9.18
CA SER A 73 -1.01 -5.36 8.45
C SER A 73 -2.40 -4.80 8.18
N ASP A 74 -2.53 -3.48 8.01
CA ASP A 74 -3.80 -2.83 7.69
C ASP A 74 -4.42 -3.44 6.41
N SER A 75 -3.56 -3.79 5.44
CA SER A 75 -3.96 -4.54 4.24
C SER A 75 -4.46 -5.98 4.51
N GLU A 76 -3.90 -6.68 5.50
CA GLU A 76 -4.30 -8.04 5.89
C GLU A 76 -5.64 -7.99 6.61
N GLU A 77 -5.81 -7.06 7.54
CA GLU A 77 -7.04 -6.84 8.27
C GLU A 77 -8.21 -6.50 7.35
N MET A 78 -7.97 -5.65 6.34
CA MET A 78 -8.94 -5.40 5.27
C MET A 78 -9.35 -6.68 4.51
N ALA A 79 -8.43 -7.64 4.36
CA ALA A 79 -8.73 -8.92 3.72
C ALA A 79 -9.51 -9.88 4.64
N TYR A 80 -9.29 -9.82 5.95
CA TYR A 80 -10.03 -10.57 6.96
C TYR A 80 -11.37 -9.93 7.35
N GLY A 81 -11.55 -8.64 7.07
CA GLY A 81 -12.73 -7.85 7.42
C GLY A 81 -12.71 -7.33 8.86
N THR A 82 -11.53 -7.31 9.50
CA THR A 82 -11.30 -6.75 10.84
C THR A 82 -11.10 -5.23 10.77
N ASP A 83 -11.02 -4.57 11.92
CA ASP A 83 -10.89 -3.12 12.05
C ASP A 83 -9.43 -2.74 12.35
N SER A 84 -8.71 -2.23 11.35
CA SER A 84 -7.29 -1.82 11.43
C SER A 84 -6.92 -0.72 12.44
N LEU A 85 -7.90 -0.28 13.22
CA LEU A 85 -7.73 0.66 14.32
C LEU A 85 -7.95 0.00 15.68
N LYS A 86 -8.24 -1.29 15.72
CA LYS A 86 -8.56 -2.07 16.91
C LYS A 86 -7.95 -3.46 16.83
N ALA A 87 -6.93 -3.66 17.67
CA ALA A 87 -6.28 -4.95 17.82
C ALA A 87 -7.21 -6.12 18.20
N ASP A 88 -8.43 -5.85 18.65
CA ASP A 88 -9.48 -6.79 19.03
C ASP A 88 -10.79 -6.23 18.46
N THR A 89 -11.19 -6.72 17.28
CA THR A 89 -12.30 -6.14 16.51
C THR A 89 -13.65 -6.36 17.19
N ASP A 90 -13.87 -7.54 17.77
CA ASP A 90 -15.14 -7.92 18.38
C ASP A 90 -15.25 -7.63 19.89
N GLY A 91 -14.11 -7.34 20.54
CA GLY A 91 -14.01 -6.89 21.91
C GLY A 91 -14.09 -8.01 22.96
N ASP A 92 -13.76 -9.25 22.60
CA ASP A 92 -13.82 -10.41 23.51
C ASP A 92 -12.56 -10.58 24.40
N GLY A 93 -11.50 -9.83 24.10
CA GLY A 93 -10.23 -9.80 24.82
C GLY A 93 -9.09 -10.59 24.16
N TYR A 94 -9.29 -11.16 22.98
CA TYR A 94 -8.25 -11.73 22.13
C TYR A 94 -7.96 -10.80 20.95
N SER A 95 -6.72 -10.83 20.43
CA SER A 95 -6.39 -10.02 19.26
C SER A 95 -6.83 -10.68 17.96
N ASP A 96 -7.16 -9.89 16.94
CA ASP A 96 -7.55 -10.41 15.63
C ASP A 96 -6.46 -11.35 15.07
N TYR A 97 -5.19 -10.96 15.24
CA TYR A 97 -4.02 -11.80 14.95
C TYR A 97 -4.06 -13.16 15.68
N ASP A 98 -4.29 -13.16 17.00
CA ASP A 98 -4.31 -14.38 17.82
C ASP A 98 -5.45 -15.32 17.43
N GLU A 99 -6.59 -14.75 17.05
CA GLU A 99 -7.80 -15.45 16.63
C GLU A 99 -7.65 -16.11 15.27
N ILE A 100 -7.20 -15.35 14.26
CA ILE A 100 -6.92 -15.87 12.91
C ILE A 100 -5.88 -16.99 12.98
N ARG A 101 -4.83 -16.80 13.78
CA ARG A 101 -3.76 -17.81 13.94
C ARG A 101 -4.26 -19.09 14.61
N GLN A 102 -5.31 -19.00 15.42
CA GLN A 102 -5.92 -20.15 16.11
C GLN A 102 -7.17 -20.69 15.42
N ASN A 103 -7.51 -20.17 14.23
CA ASN A 103 -8.71 -20.51 13.47
C ASN A 103 -10.02 -20.24 14.24
N SER A 104 -10.06 -19.18 15.04
CA SER A 104 -11.32 -18.61 15.53
C SER A 104 -11.81 -17.49 14.61
N ASP A 105 -12.91 -16.83 14.98
CA ASP A 105 -13.57 -15.83 14.13
C ASP A 105 -13.45 -14.47 14.80
N PRO A 106 -12.58 -13.56 14.31
CA PRO A 106 -12.30 -12.28 14.95
C PRO A 106 -13.46 -11.27 14.90
N LEU A 107 -14.59 -11.68 14.33
CA LEU A 107 -15.81 -10.87 14.20
C LEU A 107 -16.95 -11.42 15.07
N ASP A 108 -16.73 -12.50 15.82
CA ASP A 108 -17.72 -13.12 16.70
C ASP A 108 -17.18 -13.24 18.13
N PRO A 109 -17.66 -12.41 19.08
CA PRO A 109 -17.12 -12.35 20.44
C PRO A 109 -17.44 -13.59 21.30
N THR A 110 -18.04 -14.61 20.70
CA THR A 110 -18.25 -15.93 21.31
C THR A 110 -17.31 -17.00 20.74
N SER A 111 -16.54 -16.65 19.71
CA SER A 111 -15.59 -17.50 19.00
C SER A 111 -14.18 -17.30 19.56
N THR A 112 -13.94 -17.75 20.79
CA THR A 112 -12.61 -17.61 21.41
C THR A 112 -11.64 -18.71 20.97
N PRO A 113 -10.32 -18.45 20.90
CA PRO A 113 -9.30 -19.48 20.74
C PRO A 113 -9.32 -20.57 21.83
N ASN A 114 -8.88 -21.80 21.50
CA ASN A 114 -8.90 -22.97 22.40
C ASN A 114 -7.59 -23.22 23.16
#